data_AF-A0A3A0CMJ9-F1
#
_entry.id   AF-A0A3A0CMJ9-F1
#
_cell.length_a   1.000
_cell.length_b   1.000
_cell.length_c   1.000
_cell.angle_alpha   90.00
_cell.angle_beta   90.00
_cell.angle_gamma   90.00
#
_symmetry.space_group_name_H-M   'P 1'
#
loop_
_entity.id
_entity.type
_entity.pdbx_description
1 polymer ?
#
loop_
_entity_poly.entity_id
_entity_poly.type
_entity_poly.pdbx_seq_one_letter_code
_entity_poly.pdbx_strand_id
1 'polypeptide(L)'
;MNAKAMLLAALAMLGVLGAAAAGLYLTRQAPTVPSKEFRVRRYSEVVREYLKDHDKDGDGRLSQDEFREAYEKAKLDLFHTLDVVAAFNRLDADRDRSITEADARIFEQDEKRQDRLKEKEADAEQGLVEIEIDSVKVKANPHQREWILAELAAFKLQQLPWAGTYFERRYLKRYGRVRLKDGSVLEGFIREGDGSAAALEDKLADGRLFLLTDNRRLTTYDRAAVSDVEYNDEHPRARFMRQVQAARLSDADAQLLLARECLRLGLKDDALTFFRRVLVFQPGNEEAQKALGLRLDGRLFVAVN
;
A
#
# COMPACT_ATOMS: atom_id res chain seq x y z
N MET A 1 -54.64 -21.27 -1.70
CA MET A 1 -53.51 -20.69 -2.46
C MET A 1 -52.43 -21.74 -2.61
N ASN A 2 -51.97 -21.98 -3.84
CA ASN A 2 -51.01 -23.03 -4.13
C ASN A 2 -49.60 -22.59 -3.71
N ALA A 3 -48.76 -23.48 -3.16
CA ALA A 3 -47.44 -23.11 -2.61
C ALA A 3 -46.53 -22.37 -3.61
N LYS A 4 -46.69 -22.66 -4.91
CA LYS A 4 -46.02 -21.95 -6.01
C LYS A 4 -46.40 -20.46 -6.10
N ALA A 5 -47.65 -20.11 -5.81
CA ALA A 5 -48.11 -18.71 -5.82
C ALA A 5 -47.57 -17.91 -4.64
N MET A 6 -47.38 -18.54 -3.47
CA MET A 6 -46.71 -17.89 -2.33
C MET A 6 -45.20 -17.68 -2.59
N LEU A 7 -44.53 -18.63 -3.23
CA LEU A 7 -43.11 -18.50 -3.57
C LEU A 7 -42.85 -17.37 -4.59
N LEU A 8 -43.72 -17.26 -5.61
CA LEU A 8 -43.65 -16.17 -6.59
C LEU A 8 -43.93 -14.80 -5.97
N ALA A 9 -44.89 -14.71 -5.03
CA ALA A 9 -45.16 -13.47 -4.30
C ALA A 9 -44.01 -13.06 -3.37
N ALA A 10 -43.37 -14.03 -2.71
CA ALA A 10 -42.20 -13.79 -1.86
C ALA A 10 -40.97 -13.33 -2.67
N LEU A 11 -40.74 -13.92 -3.85
CA LEU A 11 -39.67 -13.51 -4.76
C LEU A 11 -39.92 -12.12 -5.36
N ALA A 12 -41.18 -11.79 -5.68
CA ALA A 12 -41.54 -10.46 -6.15
C ALA A 12 -41.34 -9.39 -5.06
N MET A 13 -41.69 -9.68 -3.80
CA MET A 13 -41.44 -8.75 -2.69
C MET A 13 -39.94 -8.58 -2.38
N LEU A 14 -39.12 -9.63 -2.52
CA LEU A 14 -37.66 -9.53 -2.40
C LEU A 14 -37.03 -8.69 -3.54
N GLY A 15 -37.56 -8.78 -4.76
CA GLY A 15 -37.12 -7.94 -5.88
C GLY A 15 -37.42 -6.45 -5.68
N VAL A 16 -38.59 -6.11 -5.14
CA VAL A 16 -38.98 -4.72 -4.86
C VAL A 16 -38.18 -4.13 -3.67
N LEU A 17 -37.89 -4.93 -2.63
CA LEU A 17 -37.02 -4.53 -1.53
C LEU A 17 -35.55 -4.36 -1.96
N GLY A 18 -35.06 -5.18 -2.90
CA GLY A 18 -33.72 -5.02 -3.47
C GLY A 18 -33.55 -3.74 -4.29
N ALA A 19 -34.57 -3.35 -5.06
CA ALA A 19 -34.56 -2.12 -5.85
C ALA A 19 -34.66 -0.86 -4.96
N ALA A 20 -35.42 -0.91 -3.87
CA ALA A 20 -35.48 0.18 -2.89
C ALA A 20 -34.15 0.36 -2.11
N ALA A 21 -33.46 -0.73 -1.79
CA ALA A 21 -32.13 -0.70 -1.17
C ALA A 21 -31.06 -0.16 -2.13
N ALA A 22 -31.11 -0.51 -3.42
CA ALA A 22 -30.21 0.04 -4.44
C ALA A 22 -30.46 1.53 -4.71
N GLY A 23 -31.72 1.99 -4.69
CA GLY A 23 -32.09 3.41 -4.81
C GLY A 23 -31.64 4.27 -3.61
N LEU A 24 -31.65 3.71 -2.40
CA LEU A 24 -31.08 4.33 -1.20
C LEU A 24 -29.53 4.30 -1.18
N TYR A 25 -28.91 3.38 -1.92
CA TYR A 25 -27.45 3.28 -2.03
C TYR A 25 -26.87 4.31 -3.02
N LEU A 26 -27.58 4.63 -4.10
CA LEU A 26 -27.16 5.64 -5.09
C LEU A 26 -27.36 7.09 -4.61
N THR A 27 -28.15 7.32 -3.56
CA THR A 27 -28.41 8.66 -2.99
C THR A 27 -27.52 8.99 -1.78
N ARG A 28 -26.57 8.10 -1.45
CA ARG A 28 -25.64 8.27 -0.32
C ARG A 28 -24.17 8.21 -0.71
N GLN A 29 -23.84 8.50 -1.97
CA GLN A 29 -22.50 9.01 -2.25
C GLN A 29 -22.38 10.35 -1.53
N ALA A 30 -21.63 10.37 -0.43
CA ALA A 30 -21.11 11.63 0.08
C ALA A 30 -20.51 12.38 -1.12
N PRO A 31 -20.82 13.67 -1.31
CA PRO A 31 -20.27 14.43 -2.42
C PRO A 31 -18.77 14.17 -2.42
N THR A 32 -18.27 13.59 -3.51
CA THR A 32 -16.84 13.47 -3.74
C THR A 32 -16.32 14.89 -3.67
N VAL A 33 -15.71 15.25 -2.54
CA VAL A 33 -15.03 16.52 -2.42
C VAL A 33 -14.05 16.53 -3.58
N PRO A 34 -14.16 17.48 -4.53
CA PRO A 34 -13.25 17.54 -5.67
C PRO A 34 -11.81 17.48 -5.14
N SER A 35 -10.99 16.67 -5.79
CA SER A 35 -9.64 16.31 -5.33
C SER A 35 -8.89 17.54 -4.80
N LYS A 36 -8.18 17.36 -3.67
CA LYS A 36 -7.32 18.38 -3.02
C LYS A 36 -6.34 19.08 -4.00
N GLU A 37 -6.13 18.52 -5.19
CA GLU A 37 -5.27 19.06 -6.23
C GLU A 37 -5.73 20.41 -6.79
N PHE A 38 -6.99 20.82 -6.62
CA PHE A 38 -7.48 22.07 -7.22
C PHE A 38 -7.37 23.34 -6.35
N ARG A 39 -6.59 23.35 -5.25
CA ARG A 39 -6.66 24.50 -4.32
C ARG A 39 -5.39 25.02 -3.65
N VAL A 40 -4.19 24.74 -4.18
CA VAL A 40 -2.97 25.27 -3.56
C VAL A 40 -2.20 26.17 -4.53
N ARG A 41 -2.77 27.34 -4.86
CA ARG A 41 -1.90 28.52 -4.89
C ARG A 41 -1.56 28.84 -3.45
N ARG A 42 -0.29 29.07 -3.13
CA ARG A 42 0.06 29.43 -1.75
C ARG A 42 -0.66 30.72 -1.40
N TYR A 43 -1.26 30.78 -0.22
CA TYR A 43 -2.00 31.95 0.23
C TYR A 43 -1.12 33.22 0.17
N SER A 44 0.17 33.09 0.48
CA SER A 44 1.18 34.12 0.31
C SER A 44 1.38 34.60 -1.14
N GLU A 45 1.23 33.73 -2.13
CA GLU A 45 1.31 34.12 -3.55
C GLU A 45 0.09 34.95 -3.95
N VAL A 46 -1.08 34.55 -3.48
CA VAL A 46 -2.34 35.28 -3.69
C VAL A 46 -2.23 36.67 -3.07
N VAL A 47 -1.86 36.76 -1.78
CA VAL A 47 -1.68 38.06 -1.09
C VAL A 47 -0.63 38.92 -1.80
N ARG A 48 0.47 38.36 -2.30
CA ARG A 48 1.50 39.11 -3.02
C ARG A 48 0.98 39.67 -4.37
N GLU A 49 0.14 38.92 -5.06
CA GLU A 49 -0.54 39.36 -6.29
C GLU A 49 -1.52 40.51 -5.97
N TYR A 50 -2.29 40.40 -4.88
CA TYR A 50 -3.20 41.46 -4.45
C TYR A 50 -2.50 42.71 -3.97
N LEU A 51 -1.43 42.58 -3.18
CA LEU A 51 -0.61 43.72 -2.77
C LEU A 51 -0.13 44.50 -4.00
N LYS A 52 0.32 43.81 -5.05
CA LYS A 52 0.79 44.49 -6.26
C LYS A 52 -0.31 45.28 -7.00
N ASP A 53 -1.54 44.78 -7.00
CA ASP A 53 -2.62 45.34 -7.80
C ASP A 53 -3.52 46.34 -7.02
N HIS A 54 -3.50 46.28 -5.69
CA HIS A 54 -4.46 46.99 -4.83
C HIS A 54 -3.84 47.82 -3.70
N ASP A 55 -2.53 47.75 -3.47
CA ASP A 55 -1.80 48.70 -2.63
C ASP A 55 -1.72 50.05 -3.36
N LYS A 56 -2.62 50.98 -3.03
CA LYS A 56 -2.78 52.24 -3.78
C LYS A 56 -1.77 53.29 -3.34
N ASP A 57 -1.34 53.26 -2.08
CA ASP A 57 -0.38 54.21 -1.53
C ASP A 57 1.07 53.72 -1.60
N GLY A 58 1.29 52.44 -1.92
CA GLY A 58 2.59 51.83 -2.13
C GLY A 58 3.33 51.55 -0.83
N ASP A 59 2.61 51.41 0.29
CA ASP A 59 3.20 51.20 1.61
C ASP A 59 3.58 49.71 1.88
N GLY A 60 3.22 48.82 0.96
CA GLY A 60 3.46 47.38 1.03
C GLY A 60 2.47 46.64 1.92
N ARG A 61 1.32 47.24 2.24
CA ARG A 61 0.27 46.71 3.10
C ARG A 61 -1.09 46.86 2.40
N LEU A 62 -2.06 46.06 2.82
CA LEU A 62 -3.45 46.25 2.43
C LEU A 62 -4.24 46.76 3.61
N SER A 63 -4.71 48.01 3.53
CA SER A 63 -5.70 48.53 4.46
C SER A 63 -7.04 47.78 4.32
N GLN A 64 -7.93 47.93 5.30
CA GLN A 64 -9.23 47.27 5.28
C GLN A 64 -10.09 47.67 4.06
N ASP A 65 -10.00 48.91 3.61
CA ASP A 65 -10.77 49.41 2.46
C ASP A 65 -10.20 48.90 1.14
N GLU A 66 -8.86 48.88 0.99
CA GLU A 66 -8.20 48.28 -0.17
C GLU A 66 -8.46 46.78 -0.26
N PHE A 67 -8.44 46.09 0.88
CA PHE A 67 -8.79 44.68 0.97
C PHE A 67 -10.25 44.44 0.59
N ARG A 68 -11.19 45.28 1.05
CA ARG A 68 -12.61 45.16 0.68
C ARG A 68 -12.80 45.31 -0.83
N GLU A 69 -12.18 46.33 -1.44
CA GLU A 69 -12.26 46.56 -2.87
C GLU A 69 -11.64 45.41 -3.68
N ALA A 70 -10.49 44.90 -3.24
CA ALA A 70 -9.86 43.71 -3.81
C ALA A 70 -10.77 42.48 -3.70
N TYR A 71 -11.37 42.27 -2.53
CA TYR A 71 -12.24 41.14 -2.23
C TYR A 71 -13.52 41.13 -3.08
N GLU A 72 -14.17 42.29 -3.21
CA GLU A 72 -15.36 42.46 -4.04
C GLU A 72 -15.06 42.28 -5.52
N LYS A 73 -13.95 42.85 -6.01
CA LYS A 73 -13.55 42.79 -7.42
C LYS A 73 -13.13 41.38 -7.83
N ALA A 74 -12.44 40.68 -6.95
CA ALA A 74 -11.95 39.34 -7.23
C ALA A 74 -13.02 38.25 -7.16
N LYS A 75 -14.19 38.52 -6.56
CA LYS A 75 -15.17 37.49 -6.17
C LYS A 75 -14.47 36.27 -5.57
N LEU A 76 -13.48 36.51 -4.69
CA LEU A 76 -12.51 35.50 -4.28
C LEU A 76 -13.19 34.19 -3.87
N ASP A 77 -13.02 33.15 -4.69
CA ASP A 77 -13.60 31.83 -4.43
C ASP A 77 -13.07 31.17 -3.15
N LEU A 78 -11.97 31.70 -2.62
CA LEU A 78 -11.32 31.23 -1.40
C LEU A 78 -12.13 31.50 -0.12
N PHE A 79 -13.05 32.48 -0.12
CA PHE A 79 -13.70 32.95 1.10
C PHE A 79 -15.21 33.14 1.00
N HIS A 80 -15.90 32.50 0.05
CA HIS A 80 -17.34 32.64 -0.16
C HIS A 80 -18.23 32.48 1.08
N THR A 81 -17.73 31.84 2.14
CA THR A 81 -18.44 31.61 3.40
C THR A 81 -18.16 32.64 4.49
N LEU A 82 -17.17 33.51 4.33
CA LEU A 82 -16.75 34.49 5.31
C LEU A 82 -17.16 35.90 4.85
N ASP A 83 -17.70 36.68 5.79
CA ASP A 83 -17.84 38.12 5.63
C ASP A 83 -16.46 38.78 5.48
N VAL A 84 -16.36 39.86 4.70
CA VAL A 84 -15.10 40.57 4.39
C VAL A 84 -14.37 40.96 5.66
N VAL A 85 -15.09 41.41 6.68
CA VAL A 85 -14.51 41.79 7.97
C VAL A 85 -13.94 40.58 8.71
N ALA A 86 -14.62 39.44 8.66
CA ALA A 86 -14.15 38.21 9.27
C ALA A 86 -12.94 37.64 8.53
N ALA A 87 -12.92 37.73 7.20
CA ALA A 87 -11.76 37.36 6.39
C ALA A 87 -10.58 38.27 6.73
N PHE A 88 -10.76 39.59 6.75
CA PHE A 88 -9.71 40.55 7.10
C PHE A 88 -9.12 40.28 8.48
N ASN A 89 -9.96 40.19 9.52
CA ASN A 89 -9.50 39.93 10.90
C ASN A 89 -8.79 38.59 11.08
N ARG A 90 -9.07 37.63 10.19
CA ARG A 90 -8.41 36.32 10.21
C ARG A 90 -7.04 36.37 9.56
N LEU A 91 -6.83 37.30 8.64
CA LEU A 91 -5.62 37.47 7.86
C LEU A 91 -4.66 38.49 8.46
N ASP A 92 -5.19 39.48 9.17
CA ASP A 92 -4.45 40.41 10.01
C ASP A 92 -4.04 39.71 11.32
N ALA A 93 -2.92 38.98 11.27
CA ALA A 93 -2.50 38.09 12.34
C ALA A 93 -1.97 38.85 13.56
N ASP A 94 -1.30 39.98 13.35
CA ASP A 94 -0.79 40.83 14.42
C ASP A 94 -1.80 41.89 14.92
N ARG A 95 -2.94 42.03 14.22
CA ARG A 95 -4.06 42.93 14.54
C ARG A 95 -3.71 44.40 14.41
N ASP A 96 -2.78 44.73 13.52
CA ASP A 96 -2.38 46.12 13.25
C ASP A 96 -3.33 46.86 12.30
N ARG A 97 -4.41 46.19 11.86
CA ARG A 97 -5.41 46.66 10.89
C ARG A 97 -4.86 46.83 9.48
N SER A 98 -3.79 46.13 9.16
CA SER A 98 -3.24 46.02 7.81
C SER A 98 -2.84 44.57 7.53
N ILE A 99 -2.93 44.14 6.28
CA ILE A 99 -2.47 42.80 5.88
C ILE A 99 -1.13 42.94 5.18
N THR A 100 -0.11 42.29 5.73
CA THR A 100 1.24 42.26 5.15
C THR A 100 1.59 40.87 4.63
N GLU A 101 2.72 40.77 3.89
CA GLU A 101 3.27 39.45 3.52
C GLU A 101 3.65 38.62 4.76
N ALA A 102 4.02 39.27 5.88
CA ALA A 102 4.34 38.57 7.12
C ALA A 102 3.10 37.88 7.70
N ASP A 103 1.95 38.56 7.69
CA ASP A 103 0.69 37.98 8.16
C ASP A 103 0.24 36.79 7.31
N ALA A 104 0.41 36.89 5.99
CA ALA A 104 0.15 35.77 5.09
C ALA A 104 1.00 34.53 5.42
N ARG A 105 2.26 34.71 5.83
CA ARG A 105 3.13 33.61 6.26
C ARG A 105 2.70 33.02 7.60
N ILE A 106 2.28 33.86 8.54
CA ILE A 106 1.76 33.40 9.84
C ILE A 106 0.50 32.56 9.61
N PHE A 107 -0.43 33.07 8.79
CA PHE A 107 -1.65 32.37 8.42
C PHE A 107 -1.38 30.99 7.80
N GLU A 108 -0.45 30.90 6.84
CA GLU A 108 -0.06 29.61 6.24
C GLU A 108 0.53 28.62 7.26
N GLN A 109 1.30 29.11 8.24
CA GLN A 109 1.87 28.25 9.27
C GLN A 109 0.80 27.73 10.22
N ASP A 110 -0.15 28.58 10.61
CA ASP A 110 -1.27 28.22 11.46
C ASP A 110 -2.22 27.24 10.76
N GLU A 111 -2.51 27.43 9.47
CA GLU A 111 -3.31 26.47 8.69
C GLU A 111 -2.61 25.10 8.59
N LYS A 112 -1.31 25.08 8.28
CA LYS A 112 -0.50 23.84 8.30
C LYS A 112 -0.46 23.18 9.68
N ARG A 113 -0.56 23.97 10.76
CA ARG A 113 -0.60 23.45 12.13
C ARG A 113 -1.98 22.85 12.42
N GLN A 114 -3.06 23.52 12.02
CA GLN A 114 -4.43 23.03 12.14
C GLN A 114 -4.65 21.75 11.35
N ASP A 115 -4.15 21.67 10.12
CA ASP A 115 -4.22 20.45 9.32
C ASP A 115 -3.47 19.29 9.97
N ARG A 116 -2.28 19.56 10.53
CA ARG A 116 -1.52 18.56 11.30
C ARG A 116 -2.23 18.13 12.57
N LEU A 117 -2.98 19.02 13.22
CA LEU A 117 -3.80 18.67 14.39
C LEU A 117 -4.99 17.80 13.98
N LYS A 118 -5.71 18.18 12.93
CA LYS A 118 -6.83 17.39 12.39
C LYS A 118 -6.39 16.01 11.91
N GLU A 119 -5.23 15.91 11.26
CA GLU A 119 -4.66 14.62 10.87
C GLU A 119 -4.38 13.74 12.10
N LYS A 120 -3.78 14.32 13.15
CA LYS A 120 -3.55 13.60 14.42
C LYS A 120 -4.84 13.19 15.11
N GLU A 121 -5.87 14.03 15.08
CA GLU A 121 -7.19 13.72 15.62
C GLU A 121 -7.85 12.58 14.83
N ALA A 122 -7.78 12.61 13.49
CA ALA A 122 -8.28 11.55 12.64
C ALA A 122 -7.51 10.23 12.85
N ASP A 123 -6.19 10.29 12.98
CA ASP A 123 -5.36 9.13 13.32
C ASP A 123 -5.77 8.55 14.69
N ALA A 124 -5.97 9.41 15.69
CA ALA A 124 -6.39 9.00 17.03
C ALA A 124 -7.80 8.38 17.03
N GLU A 125 -8.73 8.93 16.26
CA GLU A 125 -10.08 8.40 16.09
C GLU A 125 -10.06 7.02 15.41
N GLN A 126 -9.15 6.81 14.46
CA GLN A 126 -8.93 5.52 13.82
C GLN A 126 -8.10 4.55 14.67
N GLY A 127 -7.62 4.98 15.84
CA GLY A 127 -6.73 4.21 16.71
C GLY A 127 -5.39 3.89 16.07
N LEU A 128 -4.95 4.66 15.07
CA LEU A 128 -3.66 4.48 14.43
C LEU A 128 -2.53 4.81 15.40
N VAL A 129 -1.53 3.94 15.45
CA VAL A 129 -0.31 4.10 16.21
C VAL A 129 0.87 4.20 15.25
N GLU A 130 1.77 5.14 15.53
CA GLU A 130 3.01 5.30 14.78
C GLU A 130 4.02 4.25 15.28
N ILE A 131 4.51 3.41 14.38
CA ILE A 131 5.58 2.45 14.63
C ILE A 131 6.81 2.82 13.80
N GLU A 132 7.99 2.71 14.39
CA GLU A 132 9.26 2.96 13.71
C GLU A 132 9.90 1.62 13.32
N ILE A 133 10.18 1.46 12.03
CA ILE A 133 10.79 0.28 11.43
C ILE A 133 12.00 0.75 10.63
N ASP A 134 13.21 0.44 11.10
CA ASP A 134 14.47 0.82 10.45
C ASP A 134 14.51 2.32 10.05
N SER A 135 14.14 3.19 11.00
CA SER A 135 14.06 4.66 10.83
C SER A 135 12.93 5.16 9.92
N VAL A 136 12.05 4.28 9.43
CA VAL A 136 10.82 4.66 8.72
C VAL A 136 9.65 4.61 9.69
N LYS A 137 8.90 5.71 9.77
CA LYS A 137 7.68 5.80 10.58
C LYS A 137 6.47 5.36 9.77
N VAL A 138 5.75 4.37 10.28
CA VAL A 138 4.54 3.81 9.64
C VAL A 138 3.37 3.98 10.60
N LYS A 139 2.24 4.50 10.11
CA LYS A 139 0.99 4.54 10.87
C LYS A 139 0.22 3.23 10.63
N ALA A 140 -0.14 2.54 11.70
CA ALA A 140 -0.84 1.26 11.64
C ALA A 140 -1.87 1.18 12.77
N ASN A 141 -3.03 0.57 12.54
CA ASN A 141 -3.95 0.29 13.65
C ASN A 141 -3.36 -0.78 14.59
N PRO A 142 -3.91 -1.01 15.80
CA PRO A 142 -3.28 -1.89 16.79
C PRO A 142 -3.09 -3.32 16.28
N HIS A 143 -4.06 -3.82 15.50
CA HIS A 143 -3.99 -5.15 14.92
C HIS A 143 -2.91 -5.26 13.83
N GLN A 144 -2.83 -4.28 12.94
CA GLN A 144 -1.76 -4.17 11.94
C GLN A 144 -0.39 -4.05 12.61
N ARG A 145 -0.28 -3.27 13.70
CA ARG A 145 0.97 -3.15 14.47
C ARG A 145 1.43 -4.48 15.02
N GLU A 146 0.56 -5.22 15.70
CA GLU A 146 0.92 -6.54 16.25
C GLU A 146 1.37 -7.49 15.15
N TRP A 147 0.67 -7.51 14.01
CA TRP A 147 1.03 -8.33 12.86
C TRP A 147 2.38 -7.91 12.25
N ILE A 148 2.60 -6.62 12.00
CA ILE A 148 3.87 -6.10 11.46
C ILE A 148 5.03 -6.43 12.41
N LEU A 149 4.85 -6.25 13.73
CA LEU A 149 5.86 -6.56 14.72
C LEU A 149 6.14 -8.06 14.81
N ALA A 150 5.11 -8.91 14.72
CA ALA A 150 5.27 -10.36 14.68
C ALA A 150 6.05 -10.80 13.43
N GLU A 151 5.73 -10.24 12.27
CA GLU A 151 6.43 -10.54 11.02
C GLU A 151 7.90 -10.08 11.06
N LEU A 152 8.16 -8.88 11.57
CA LEU A 152 9.53 -8.38 11.78
C LEU A 152 10.31 -9.21 12.80
N ALA A 153 9.67 -9.64 13.89
CA ALA A 153 10.29 -10.51 14.89
C ALA A 153 10.64 -11.87 14.29
N ALA A 154 9.72 -12.45 13.53
CA ALA A 154 9.93 -13.73 12.86
C ALA A 154 11.02 -13.62 11.76
N PHE A 155 11.13 -12.47 11.10
CA PHE A 155 12.22 -12.16 10.16
C PHE A 155 13.57 -12.08 10.87
N LYS A 156 13.64 -11.35 11.99
CA LYS A 156 14.85 -11.21 12.82
C LYS A 156 15.32 -12.53 13.43
N LEU A 157 14.38 -13.38 13.84
CA LEU A 157 14.68 -14.68 14.45
C LEU A 157 15.06 -15.75 13.41
N GLN A 158 15.01 -15.45 12.10
CA GLN A 158 15.12 -16.43 11.02
C GLN A 158 14.15 -17.64 11.16
N GLN A 159 13.17 -17.54 12.04
CA GLN A 159 12.20 -18.61 12.36
C GLN A 159 11.05 -18.65 11.37
N LEU A 160 11.03 -17.75 10.39
CA LEU A 160 10.13 -17.89 9.28
C LEU A 160 10.60 -19.09 8.44
N PRO A 161 9.75 -20.13 8.23
CA PRO A 161 10.07 -21.27 7.37
C PRO A 161 10.37 -20.85 5.92
N TRP A 162 10.15 -19.57 5.58
CA TRP A 162 10.54 -18.95 4.32
C TRP A 162 11.94 -18.33 4.31
N ALA A 163 12.87 -18.69 5.21
CA ALA A 163 14.31 -18.50 4.99
C ALA A 163 14.81 -19.09 3.63
N GLY A 164 13.94 -19.81 2.92
CA GLY A 164 13.93 -19.93 1.46
C GLY A 164 14.19 -18.62 0.72
N THR A 165 13.77 -17.43 1.15
CA THR A 165 13.96 -16.21 0.32
C THR A 165 15.39 -15.67 0.27
N TYR A 166 16.30 -16.01 1.20
CA TYR A 166 17.73 -15.68 1.01
C TYR A 166 18.39 -16.69 0.07
N PHE A 167 18.01 -17.97 0.19
CA PHE A 167 18.50 -19.06 -0.66
C PHE A 167 17.92 -19.02 -2.09
N GLU A 168 16.64 -18.75 -2.26
CA GLU A 168 15.89 -18.63 -3.51
C GLU A 168 16.28 -17.36 -4.29
N ARG A 169 16.51 -16.23 -3.60
CA ARG A 169 16.90 -14.97 -4.27
C ARG A 169 18.30 -15.03 -4.83
N ARG A 170 19.23 -15.74 -4.16
CA ARG A 170 20.65 -15.73 -4.54
C ARG A 170 21.06 -16.98 -5.31
N TYR A 171 20.39 -18.12 -5.10
CA TYR A 171 21.01 -19.42 -5.34
C TYR A 171 20.17 -20.49 -6.09
N LEU A 172 18.89 -20.25 -6.40
CA LEU A 172 18.06 -21.21 -7.18
C LEU A 172 17.75 -20.66 -8.58
N LYS A 173 18.73 -20.74 -9.49
CA LYS A 173 18.59 -20.21 -10.86
C LYS A 173 18.06 -21.23 -11.86
N ARG A 174 18.22 -22.53 -11.57
CA ARG A 174 17.95 -23.60 -12.53
C ARG A 174 16.98 -24.61 -11.93
N TYR A 175 15.92 -24.90 -12.66
CA TYR A 175 15.00 -25.99 -12.34
C TYR A 175 15.33 -27.17 -13.23
N GLY A 176 15.22 -28.39 -12.74
CA GLY A 176 15.56 -29.56 -13.54
C GLY A 176 15.27 -30.89 -12.85
N ARG A 177 15.72 -31.96 -13.51
CA ARG A 177 15.68 -33.33 -13.03
C ARG A 177 17.06 -33.75 -12.54
N VAL A 178 17.09 -34.38 -11.38
CA VAL A 178 18.27 -35.06 -10.84
C VAL A 178 17.99 -36.55 -10.87
N ARG A 179 18.79 -37.31 -11.60
CA ARG A 179 18.77 -38.77 -11.56
C ARG A 179 19.84 -39.23 -10.58
N LEU A 180 19.46 -40.04 -9.60
CA LEU A 180 20.40 -40.66 -8.67
C LEU A 180 20.91 -42.00 -9.22
N LYS A 181 22.00 -42.52 -8.65
CA LYS A 181 22.58 -43.80 -9.06
C LYS A 181 21.70 -45.01 -8.74
N ASP A 182 20.79 -44.88 -7.78
CA ASP A 182 19.78 -45.90 -7.46
C ASP A 182 18.61 -45.94 -8.47
N GLY A 183 18.63 -45.06 -9.48
CA GLY A 183 17.60 -44.96 -10.51
C GLY A 183 16.45 -44.01 -10.17
N SER A 184 16.40 -43.46 -8.95
CA SER A 184 15.39 -42.47 -8.59
C SER A 184 15.58 -41.16 -9.37
N VAL A 185 14.47 -40.54 -9.75
CA VAL A 185 14.44 -39.25 -10.45
C VAL A 185 13.70 -38.26 -9.57
N LEU A 186 14.34 -37.13 -9.30
CA LEU A 186 13.81 -36.07 -8.48
C LEU A 186 13.74 -34.79 -9.32
N GLU A 187 12.66 -34.03 -9.17
CA GLU A 187 12.49 -32.74 -9.82
C GLU A 187 12.53 -31.63 -8.79
N GLY A 188 13.16 -30.52 -9.14
CA GLY A 188 13.27 -29.37 -8.25
C GLY A 188 14.23 -28.31 -8.74
N PHE A 189 14.43 -27.30 -7.89
CA PHE A 189 15.49 -26.33 -8.12
C PHE A 189 16.82 -26.91 -7.69
N ILE A 190 17.79 -26.87 -8.60
CA ILE A 190 19.08 -27.51 -8.46
C ILE A 190 20.15 -26.44 -8.30
N ARG A 191 21.02 -26.63 -7.30
CA ARG A 191 22.29 -25.94 -7.21
C ARG A 191 23.42 -26.94 -7.03
N GLU A 192 24.43 -26.80 -7.86
CA GLU A 192 25.73 -27.42 -7.61
C GLU A 192 26.52 -26.48 -6.70
N GLY A 193 27.14 -27.04 -5.66
CA GLY A 193 28.13 -26.31 -4.88
C GLY A 193 29.24 -25.82 -5.80
N ASP A 194 29.66 -24.57 -5.62
CA ASP A 194 30.79 -24.00 -6.34
C ASP A 194 31.94 -23.75 -5.35
N GLY A 195 33.19 -23.85 -5.81
CA GLY A 195 34.37 -23.61 -4.96
C GLY A 195 34.62 -22.14 -4.61
N SER A 196 33.63 -21.24 -4.77
CA SER A 196 33.81 -19.83 -4.45
C SER A 196 33.92 -19.60 -2.94
N ALA A 197 34.65 -18.56 -2.53
CA ALA A 197 34.77 -18.18 -1.11
C ALA A 197 33.41 -17.95 -0.44
N ALA A 198 32.43 -17.41 -1.17
CA ALA A 198 31.06 -17.21 -0.68
C ALA A 198 30.31 -18.54 -0.44
N ALA A 199 30.53 -19.55 -1.29
CA ALA A 199 29.94 -20.87 -1.10
C ALA A 199 30.61 -21.65 0.06
N LEU A 200 31.92 -21.46 0.26
CA LEU A 200 32.66 -22.00 1.40
C LEU A 200 32.16 -21.43 2.74
N GLU A 201 31.91 -20.12 2.82
CA GLU A 201 31.33 -19.47 4.01
C GLU A 201 29.90 -19.98 4.31
N ASP A 202 29.10 -20.26 3.27
CA ASP A 202 27.72 -20.77 3.39
C ASP A 202 27.63 -22.30 3.62
N LYS A 203 28.77 -22.99 3.86
CA LYS A 203 28.86 -24.47 3.99
C LYS A 203 28.37 -25.24 2.75
N LEU A 204 28.33 -24.60 1.60
CA LEU A 204 28.04 -25.19 0.30
C LEU A 204 29.34 -25.73 -0.28
N ALA A 205 29.92 -26.74 0.39
CA ALA A 205 31.19 -27.32 -0.01
C ALA A 205 31.14 -27.92 -1.42
N ASP A 206 32.28 -27.90 -2.10
CA ASP A 206 32.51 -28.57 -3.38
C ASP A 206 32.04 -30.03 -3.33
N GLY A 207 31.39 -30.48 -4.41
CA GLY A 207 30.92 -31.86 -4.55
C GLY A 207 29.58 -32.16 -3.88
N ARG A 208 28.81 -31.17 -3.42
CA ARG A 208 27.41 -31.36 -3.00
C ARG A 208 26.43 -30.76 -4.00
N LEU A 209 25.32 -31.46 -4.21
CA LEU A 209 24.18 -31.01 -5.00
C LEU A 209 23.00 -30.73 -4.06
N PHE A 210 22.49 -29.51 -4.10
CA PHE A 210 21.35 -29.08 -3.31
C PHE A 210 20.11 -29.11 -4.20
N LEU A 211 19.11 -29.87 -3.80
CA LEU A 211 17.84 -29.99 -4.50
C LEU A 211 16.72 -29.52 -3.59
N LEU A 212 16.03 -28.44 -4.00
CA LEU A 212 14.77 -28.04 -3.40
C LEU A 212 13.64 -28.67 -4.21
N THR A 213 13.07 -29.75 -3.68
CA THR A 213 11.97 -30.47 -4.32
C THR A 213 10.65 -29.71 -4.20
N ASP A 214 9.67 -30.14 -4.99
CA ASP A 214 8.32 -29.55 -5.05
C ASP A 214 7.58 -29.47 -3.71
N ASN A 215 7.85 -30.39 -2.79
CA ASN A 215 7.33 -30.38 -1.42
C ASN A 215 8.14 -29.48 -0.46
N ARG A 216 8.95 -28.55 -1.00
CA ARG A 216 9.80 -27.60 -0.27
C ARG A 216 10.82 -28.24 0.67
N ARG A 217 11.19 -29.49 0.43
CA ARG A 217 12.25 -30.15 1.17
C ARG A 217 13.59 -29.86 0.51
N LEU A 218 14.43 -29.08 1.17
CA LEU A 218 15.82 -28.93 0.77
C LEU A 218 16.56 -30.22 1.14
N THR A 219 17.01 -30.95 0.12
CA THR A 219 17.80 -32.17 0.30
C THR A 219 19.18 -31.96 -0.28
N THR A 220 20.19 -32.39 0.47
CA THR A 220 21.58 -32.32 0.03
C THR A 220 22.04 -33.71 -0.38
N TYR A 221 22.58 -33.80 -1.59
CA TYR A 221 23.14 -35.02 -2.15
C TYR A 221 24.64 -34.86 -2.30
N ASP A 222 25.39 -35.92 -2.04
CA ASP A 222 26.76 -36.02 -2.54
C ASP A 222 26.71 -36.11 -4.08
N ARG A 223 27.53 -35.33 -4.78
CA ARG A 223 27.60 -35.37 -6.25
C ARG A 223 27.95 -36.77 -6.74
N ALA A 224 28.70 -37.55 -5.96
CA ALA A 224 29.01 -38.95 -6.26
C ALA A 224 27.77 -39.87 -6.27
N ALA A 225 26.67 -39.49 -5.62
CA ALA A 225 25.40 -40.22 -5.63
C ALA A 225 24.49 -39.85 -6.82
N VAL A 226 24.80 -38.76 -7.53
CA VAL A 226 24.02 -38.25 -8.67
C VAL A 226 24.59 -38.84 -9.96
N SER A 227 23.73 -39.49 -10.76
CA SER A 227 24.12 -40.05 -12.06
C SER A 227 24.03 -39.01 -13.19
N ASP A 228 22.97 -38.20 -13.18
CA ASP A 228 22.72 -37.21 -14.23
C ASP A 228 21.92 -36.02 -13.70
N VAL A 229 22.10 -34.85 -14.33
CA VAL A 229 21.40 -33.60 -13.99
C VAL A 229 20.94 -32.95 -15.29
N GLU A 230 19.64 -32.95 -15.52
CA GLU A 230 19.02 -32.32 -16.69
C GLU A 230 18.38 -30.99 -16.28
N TYR A 231 18.93 -29.88 -16.76
CA TYR A 231 18.37 -28.55 -16.52
C TYR A 231 17.27 -28.23 -17.53
N ASN A 232 16.15 -27.72 -17.03
CA ASN A 232 15.07 -27.17 -17.82
C ASN A 232 14.82 -25.72 -17.39
N ASP A 233 15.64 -24.81 -17.90
CA ASP A 233 15.54 -23.38 -17.57
C ASP A 233 14.21 -22.77 -18.08
N GLU A 234 13.57 -23.38 -19.08
CA GLU A 234 12.25 -22.96 -19.61
C GLU A 234 11.06 -23.49 -18.81
N HIS A 235 11.31 -24.30 -17.78
CA HIS A 235 10.28 -24.78 -16.89
C HIS A 235 9.50 -23.60 -16.29
N PRO A 236 8.16 -23.65 -16.22
CA PRO A 236 7.35 -22.53 -15.73
C PRO A 236 7.80 -21.98 -14.37
N ARG A 237 8.32 -22.84 -13.48
CA ARG A 237 8.84 -22.43 -12.17
C ARG A 237 10.21 -21.73 -12.23
N ALA A 238 11.09 -22.13 -13.16
CA ALA A 238 12.35 -21.41 -13.38
C ALA A 238 12.08 -20.02 -13.96
N ARG A 239 11.13 -19.91 -14.90
CA ARG A 239 10.67 -18.60 -15.41
C ARG A 239 10.06 -17.75 -14.31
N PHE A 240 9.20 -18.33 -13.46
CA PHE A 240 8.63 -17.65 -12.31
C PHE A 240 9.70 -17.14 -11.33
N MET A 241 10.67 -17.96 -10.93
CA MET A 241 11.73 -17.51 -10.02
C MET A 241 12.61 -16.41 -10.63
N ARG A 242 12.86 -16.44 -11.94
CA ARG A 242 13.53 -15.34 -12.64
C ARG A 242 12.70 -14.05 -12.58
N GLN A 243 11.38 -14.13 -12.73
CA GLN A 243 10.48 -12.99 -12.54
C GLN A 243 10.49 -12.50 -11.09
N VAL A 244 10.52 -13.39 -10.09
CA VAL A 244 10.65 -13.03 -8.66
C VAL A 244 11.96 -12.30 -8.39
N GLN A 245 13.07 -12.76 -8.97
CA GLN A 245 14.38 -12.12 -8.81
C GLN A 245 14.46 -10.77 -9.51
N ALA A 246 13.81 -10.63 -10.67
CA ALA A 246 13.73 -9.37 -11.41
C ALA A 246 12.77 -8.36 -10.75
N ALA A 247 11.71 -8.85 -10.12
CA ALA A 247 10.78 -8.06 -9.35
C ALA A 247 11.48 -7.47 -8.11
N ARG A 248 11.48 -6.14 -8.00
CA ARG A 248 11.83 -5.51 -6.72
C ARG A 248 10.77 -5.91 -5.71
N LEU A 249 11.17 -6.61 -4.64
CA LEU A 249 10.23 -7.13 -3.64
C LEU A 249 9.49 -6.04 -2.84
N SER A 250 9.91 -4.78 -2.98
CA SER A 250 9.24 -3.59 -2.44
C SER A 250 8.21 -2.97 -3.40
N ASP A 251 8.06 -3.52 -4.60
CA ASP A 251 7.10 -3.02 -5.60
C ASP A 251 5.79 -3.83 -5.50
N ALA A 252 4.71 -3.14 -5.16
CA ALA A 252 3.39 -3.73 -4.98
C ALA A 252 2.87 -4.41 -6.26
N ASP A 253 3.11 -3.81 -7.43
CA ASP A 253 2.66 -4.36 -8.71
C ASP A 253 3.42 -5.64 -9.05
N ALA A 254 4.72 -5.66 -8.73
CA ALA A 254 5.54 -6.83 -8.88
C ALA A 254 5.09 -7.96 -7.92
N GLN A 255 4.78 -7.66 -6.66
CA GLN A 255 4.19 -8.64 -5.74
C GLN A 255 2.84 -9.19 -6.25
N LEU A 256 1.99 -8.33 -6.83
CA LEU A 256 0.69 -8.73 -7.37
C LEU A 256 0.83 -9.66 -8.57
N LEU A 257 1.76 -9.38 -9.49
CA LEU A 257 2.10 -10.27 -10.60
C LEU A 257 2.57 -11.64 -10.11
N LEU A 258 3.43 -11.66 -9.09
CA LEU A 258 3.90 -12.92 -8.49
C LEU A 258 2.75 -13.70 -7.86
N ALA A 259 1.83 -13.03 -7.18
CA ALA A 259 0.64 -13.66 -6.61
C ALA A 259 -0.22 -14.36 -7.68
N ARG A 260 -0.47 -13.67 -8.81
CA ARG A 260 -1.22 -14.21 -9.95
C ARG A 260 -0.53 -15.42 -10.58
N GLU A 261 0.78 -15.35 -10.77
CA GLU A 261 1.55 -16.48 -11.31
C GLU A 261 1.57 -17.68 -10.35
N CYS A 262 1.70 -17.44 -9.04
CA CYS A 262 1.54 -18.50 -8.04
C CYS A 262 0.18 -19.19 -8.15
N LEU A 263 -0.91 -18.43 -8.30
CA LEU A 263 -2.25 -19.03 -8.52
C LEU A 263 -2.29 -19.87 -9.79
N ARG A 264 -1.73 -19.36 -10.90
CA ARG A 264 -1.68 -20.07 -12.19
C ARG A 264 -0.91 -21.38 -12.10
N LEU A 265 0.13 -21.42 -11.28
CA LEU A 265 0.95 -22.62 -11.02
C LEU A 265 0.36 -23.55 -9.95
N GLY A 266 -0.79 -23.22 -9.35
CA GLY A 266 -1.42 -23.99 -8.27
C GLY A 266 -0.74 -23.81 -6.90
N LEU A 267 0.18 -22.87 -6.76
CA LEU A 267 0.91 -22.54 -5.53
C LEU A 267 0.10 -21.60 -4.65
N LYS A 268 -1.03 -22.09 -4.11
CA LYS A 268 -2.01 -21.26 -3.39
C LYS A 268 -1.42 -20.54 -2.17
N ASP A 269 -0.63 -21.23 -1.35
CA ASP A 269 -0.07 -20.64 -0.12
C ASP A 269 0.92 -19.51 -0.42
N ASP A 270 1.69 -19.64 -1.50
CA ASP A 270 2.61 -18.60 -1.95
C ASP A 270 1.84 -17.39 -2.50
N ALA A 271 0.78 -17.64 -3.28
CA ALA A 271 -0.08 -16.58 -3.77
C ALA A 271 -0.66 -15.74 -2.63
N LEU A 272 -1.19 -16.39 -1.57
CA LEU A 272 -1.75 -15.69 -0.41
C LEU A 272 -0.68 -14.84 0.29
N THR A 273 0.56 -15.35 0.41
CA THR A 273 1.68 -14.58 0.94
C THR A 273 1.94 -13.31 0.12
N PHE A 274 1.99 -13.42 -1.21
CA PHE A 274 2.21 -12.27 -2.08
C PHE A 274 1.05 -11.27 -2.02
N PHE A 275 -0.21 -11.73 -2.02
CA PHE A 275 -1.36 -10.84 -1.84
C PHE A 275 -1.31 -10.08 -0.50
N ARG A 276 -0.90 -10.74 0.59
CA ARG A 276 -0.72 -10.05 1.89
C ARG A 276 0.32 -8.95 1.79
N ARG A 277 1.43 -9.19 1.11
CA ARG A 277 2.48 -8.17 0.88
C ARG A 277 1.97 -7.00 0.06
N VAL A 278 1.17 -7.25 -0.98
CA VAL A 278 0.52 -6.17 -1.74
C VAL A 278 -0.28 -5.27 -0.80
N LEU A 279 -1.04 -5.84 0.15
CA LEU A 279 -1.83 -5.07 1.11
C LEU A 279 -1.01 -4.30 2.15
N VAL A 280 0.25 -4.68 2.39
CA VAL A 280 1.17 -3.87 3.22
C VAL A 280 1.50 -2.55 2.53
N PHE A 281 1.77 -2.61 1.22
CA PHE A 281 2.16 -1.42 0.45
C PHE A 281 0.95 -0.62 -0.06
N GLN A 282 -0.13 -1.32 -0.43
CA GLN A 282 -1.36 -0.76 -0.97
C GLN A 282 -2.57 -1.41 -0.27
N PRO A 283 -2.93 -0.92 0.93
CA PRO A 283 -4.05 -1.49 1.70
C PRO A 283 -5.38 -1.49 0.95
N GLY A 284 -5.58 -0.55 0.01
CA GLY A 284 -6.77 -0.44 -0.84
C GLY A 284 -6.75 -1.28 -2.12
N ASN A 285 -5.80 -2.20 -2.30
CA ASN A 285 -5.72 -3.03 -3.51
C ASN A 285 -6.87 -4.06 -3.52
N GLU A 286 -7.91 -3.78 -4.29
CA GLU A 286 -9.14 -4.59 -4.35
C GLU A 286 -8.89 -6.05 -4.75
N GLU A 287 -7.94 -6.29 -5.65
CA GLU A 287 -7.64 -7.65 -6.11
C GLU A 287 -7.01 -8.49 -5.01
N ALA A 288 -6.01 -7.95 -4.30
CA ALA A 288 -5.37 -8.64 -3.19
C ALA A 288 -6.35 -8.89 -2.04
N GLN A 289 -7.24 -7.93 -1.75
CA GLN A 289 -8.32 -8.13 -0.78
C GLN A 289 -9.27 -9.25 -1.20
N LYS A 290 -9.76 -9.21 -2.44
CA LYS A 290 -10.66 -10.22 -3.00
C LYS A 290 -10.04 -11.62 -3.00
N ALA A 291 -8.76 -11.72 -3.38
CA ALA A 291 -8.02 -12.99 -3.41
C ALA A 291 -7.81 -13.59 -2.01
N LEU A 292 -7.68 -12.74 -0.98
CA LEU A 292 -7.61 -13.16 0.42
C LEU A 292 -8.98 -13.42 1.05
N GLY A 293 -10.08 -13.22 0.31
CA GLY A 293 -11.43 -13.31 0.87
C GLY A 293 -11.74 -12.18 1.86
N LEU A 294 -10.96 -11.10 1.84
CA LEU A 294 -11.19 -9.91 2.64
C LEU A 294 -12.28 -9.08 1.95
N ARG A 295 -13.45 -9.01 2.57
CA ARG A 295 -14.58 -8.19 2.10
C ARG A 295 -14.62 -6.92 2.96
N LEU A 296 -14.21 -5.78 2.42
CA LEU A 296 -14.31 -4.49 3.10
C LEU A 296 -15.71 -3.87 2.91
N ASP A 297 -16.73 -4.49 3.50
CA ASP A 297 -18.10 -3.93 3.61
C ASP A 297 -18.40 -3.45 5.05
N GLY A 298 -17.48 -2.66 5.63
CA GLY A 298 -17.76 -1.80 6.79
C GLY A 298 -17.76 -2.40 8.21
N ARG A 299 -17.55 -3.72 8.41
CA ARG A 299 -17.23 -4.47 9.68
C ARG A 299 -17.07 -5.95 9.25
N LEU A 300 -16.14 -6.82 9.65
CA LEU A 300 -15.20 -7.02 10.76
C LEU A 300 -13.95 -7.78 10.21
N PHE A 301 -12.80 -7.68 10.89
CA PHE A 301 -11.61 -8.56 10.76
C PHE A 301 -12.00 -10.05 10.96
N VAL A 302 -11.28 -11.10 10.54
CA VAL A 302 -9.92 -11.58 10.90
C VAL A 302 -9.62 -12.80 9.99
N ALA A 303 -8.35 -13.13 9.69
CA ALA A 303 -7.96 -14.52 9.47
C ALA A 303 -7.10 -14.98 10.65
N VAL A 304 -7.75 -15.71 11.55
CA VAL A 304 -7.14 -16.41 12.68
C VAL A 304 -6.31 -17.55 12.10
N ASN A 305 -5.04 -17.62 12.51
CA ASN A 305 -4.39 -18.84 12.94
C ASN A 305 -3.50 -18.50 14.14
#